data_AF-A0A7C8Z0G3-F1
#
_entry.id   AF-A0A7C8Z0G3-F1
#
_cell.length_a   1.000
_cell.length_b   1.000
_cell.length_c   1.000
_cell.angle_alpha   90.00
_cell.angle_beta   90.00
_cell.angle_gamma   90.00
#
_symmetry.space_group_name_H-M   'P 1'
#
loop_
_entity.id
_entity.type
_entity.pdbx_description
1 polymer ?
#
loop_
_entity_poly.entity_id
_entity_poly.type
_entity_poly.pdbx_seq_one_letter_code
_entity_poly.pdbx_strand_id
1 'polypeptide(L)'
;KLVIAVVQSSSEDIMNDDRMIALRKRVEVDAKHMVNFSVRDSSELKQSLNRLGVVFSELVNIYYREEGRRVKTRIEKRNVSYAELAVRYCFKVAVYAEFRRDWVEALKFYED
;
A
#
# COMPACT_ATOMS: atom_id res chain seq x y z
N LYS A 1 2.58 -5.07 5.76
CA LYS A 1 2.56 -3.88 6.66
C LYS A 1 1.19 -3.80 7.31
N LEU A 2 1.11 -3.43 8.58
CA LEU A 2 -0.14 -3.35 9.36
C LEU A 2 -0.63 -1.89 9.39
N VAL A 3 -1.94 -1.69 9.15
CA VAL A 3 -2.64 -0.41 9.33
C VAL A 3 -3.74 -0.65 10.36
N ILE A 4 -3.89 0.27 11.30
CA ILE A 4 -4.88 0.18 12.37
C ILE A 4 -5.89 1.30 12.17
N ALA A 5 -7.16 0.91 12.02
CA ALA A 5 -8.29 1.83 12.00
C ALA A 5 -8.96 1.82 13.37
N VAL A 6 -8.98 2.96 14.05
CA VAL A 6 -9.71 3.15 15.30
C VAL A 6 -11.00 3.88 14.95
N VAL A 7 -12.16 3.28 15.26
CA VAL A 7 -13.47 3.85 14.92
C VAL A 7 -14.19 4.21 16.21
N GLN A 8 -14.49 5.50 16.38
CA GLN A 8 -15.21 6.00 17.55
C GLN A 8 -16.70 6.10 17.22
N SER A 9 -17.48 5.19 17.80
CA SER A 9 -18.93 5.08 17.52
C SER A 9 -19.81 5.78 18.57
N SER A 10 -19.36 5.83 19.84
CA SER A 10 -20.11 6.43 20.95
C SER A 10 -19.39 7.61 21.61
N SER A 11 -20.09 8.35 22.48
CA SER A 11 -19.54 9.54 23.18
C SER A 11 -18.68 9.13 24.35
N GLU A 12 -18.84 7.89 24.79
CA GLU A 12 -18.12 7.28 25.88
C GLU A 12 -16.79 6.69 25.37
N ASP A 13 -16.69 6.41 24.06
CA ASP A 13 -15.48 5.98 23.36
C ASP A 13 -14.51 7.15 23.09
N ILE A 14 -14.24 7.99 24.09
CA ILE A 14 -13.23 9.05 23.96
C ILE A 14 -11.85 8.39 23.99
N MET A 15 -11.30 8.15 22.80
CA MET A 15 -9.90 7.85 22.58
C MET A 15 -9.13 9.16 22.71
N ASN A 16 -8.61 9.43 23.90
CA ASN A 16 -7.68 10.53 24.11
C ASN A 16 -6.29 10.20 23.54
N ASP A 17 -5.45 11.23 23.40
CA ASP A 17 -4.12 11.10 22.82
C ASP A 17 -3.24 10.09 23.57
N ASP A 18 -3.33 10.03 24.90
CA ASP A 18 -2.56 9.10 25.72
C ASP A 18 -2.92 7.63 25.42
N ARG A 19 -4.21 7.32 25.28
CA ARG A 19 -4.68 5.97 24.90
C ARG A 19 -4.25 5.61 23.48
N MET A 20 -4.25 6.58 22.56
CA MET A 20 -3.75 6.37 21.19
C MET A 20 -2.24 6.12 21.17
N ILE A 21 -1.46 6.85 21.96
CA ILE A 21 -0.02 6.63 22.11
C ILE A 21 0.26 5.27 22.73
N ALA A 22 -0.48 4.89 23.78
CA ALA A 22 -0.34 3.60 24.43
C ALA A 22 -0.69 2.44 23.47
N LEU A 23 -1.78 2.57 22.71
CA LEU A 23 -2.16 1.60 21.68
C LEU A 23 -1.07 1.48 20.63
N ARG A 24 -0.60 2.60 20.08
CA ARG A 24 0.48 2.65 19.09
C ARG A 24 1.75 1.96 19.56
N LYS A 25 2.15 2.19 20.81
CA LYS A 25 3.34 1.54 21.41
C LYS A 25 3.15 0.02 21.54
N ARG A 26 1.95 -0.43 21.93
CA ARG A 26 1.64 -1.86 22.11
C ARG A 26 1.60 -2.65 20.81
N VAL A 27 1.15 -2.01 19.73
CA VAL A 27 1.03 -2.64 18.41
C VAL A 27 2.27 -2.43 17.52
N GLU A 28 3.25 -1.65 17.98
CA GLU A 28 4.51 -1.39 17.29
C GLU A 28 4.34 -0.82 15.87
N VAL A 29 3.34 0.04 15.70
CA VAL A 29 3.01 0.65 14.40
C VAL A 29 3.40 2.13 14.39
N ASP A 30 3.98 2.60 13.28
CA ASP A 30 4.24 4.03 13.05
C ASP A 30 2.92 4.82 13.06
N ALA A 31 2.95 6.02 13.65
CA ALA A 31 1.81 6.93 13.74
C ALA A 31 1.03 7.08 12.42
N LYS A 32 1.75 7.12 11.29
CA LYS A 32 1.10 7.29 9.98
C LYS A 32 0.21 6.13 9.56
N HIS A 33 0.41 4.93 10.10
CA HIS A 33 -0.43 3.75 9.81
C HIS A 33 -1.52 3.55 10.86
N MET A 34 -1.75 4.51 11.76
CA MET A 34 -2.84 4.51 12.72
C MET A 34 -3.81 5.63 12.36
N VAL A 35 -5.02 5.28 11.93
CA VAL A 35 -6.03 6.23 11.44
C VAL A 35 -7.23 6.22 12.40
N ASN A 36 -7.58 7.38 12.94
CA ASN A 36 -8.75 7.56 13.80
C ASN A 36 -9.95 8.06 12.99
N PHE A 37 -11.11 7.43 13.17
CA PHE A 37 -12.36 7.77 12.50
C PHE A 37 -13.38 8.27 13.52
N SER A 38 -13.70 9.57 13.41
CA SER A 38 -14.84 10.19 14.07
C SER A 38 -16.03 10.11 13.11
N VAL A 39 -17.06 9.32 13.46
CA VAL A 39 -18.25 9.13 12.60
C VAL A 39 -19.29 10.24 12.82
N ARG A 40 -19.04 11.14 13.77
CA ARG A 40 -19.98 12.18 14.22
C ARG A 40 -19.91 13.45 13.41
N ASP A 41 -18.72 13.77 12.91
CA ASP A 41 -18.51 14.92 12.03
C ASP A 41 -18.17 14.42 10.63
N SER A 42 -19.03 14.74 9.68
CA SER A 42 -18.84 14.39 8.26
C SER A 42 -17.55 14.98 7.66
N SER A 43 -17.11 16.14 8.15
CA SER A 43 -15.85 16.78 7.75
C SER A 43 -14.65 16.00 8.27
N GLU A 44 -14.64 15.67 9.57
CA GLU A 44 -13.59 14.83 10.18
C GLU A 44 -13.53 13.44 9.54
N LEU A 45 -14.69 12.81 9.31
CA LEU A 45 -14.78 11.52 8.64
C LEU A 45 -14.17 11.58 7.24
N LYS A 46 -14.52 12.60 6.45
CA LYS A 46 -13.95 12.80 5.10
C LYS A 46 -12.44 13.00 5.16
N GLN A 47 -11.94 13.77 6.13
CA GLN A 47 -10.50 13.96 6.32
C GLN A 47 -9.79 12.64 6.70
N SER A 48 -10.34 11.85 7.61
CA SER A 48 -9.77 10.55 8.00
C SER A 48 -9.80 9.53 6.87
N LEU A 49 -10.85 9.50 6.06
CA LEU A 49 -10.91 8.67 4.85
C LEU A 49 -9.85 9.09 3.81
N ASN A 50 -9.64 10.39 3.62
CA ASN A 50 -8.56 10.88 2.77
C ASN A 50 -7.19 10.45 3.30
N ARG A 51 -6.94 10.55 4.60
CA ARG A 51 -5.70 10.07 5.23
C ARG A 51 -5.50 8.58 5.01
N LEU A 52 -6.54 7.76 5.18
CA LEU A 52 -6.47 6.32 4.88
C LEU A 52 -6.11 6.07 3.41
N GLY A 53 -6.74 6.80 2.48
CA GLY A 53 -6.43 6.71 1.05
C GLY A 53 -4.97 7.02 0.74
N VAL A 54 -4.38 8.04 1.38
CA VAL A 54 -2.95 8.37 1.25
C VAL A 54 -2.07 7.24 1.77
N VAL A 55 -2.36 6.70 2.96
CA VAL A 55 -1.60 5.58 3.54
C VAL A 55 -1.66 4.36 2.62
N PHE A 56 -2.84 4.01 2.10
CA PHE A 56 -2.98 2.90 1.17
C PHE A 56 -2.22 3.14 -0.13
N SER A 57 -2.27 4.35 -0.68
CA SER A 57 -1.48 4.72 -1.87
C SER A 57 0.02 4.51 -1.64
N GLU A 58 0.56 4.93 -0.49
CA GLU A 58 1.97 4.69 -0.14
C GLU A 58 2.30 3.20 -0.06
N LEU A 59 1.46 2.43 0.65
CA LEU A 59 1.66 0.99 0.86
C LEU A 59 1.61 0.21 -0.44
N VAL A 60 0.63 0.52 -1.29
CA VAL A 60 0.45 -0.04 -2.63
C VAL A 60 1.67 0.25 -3.50
N ASN A 61 2.14 1.49 -3.52
CA ASN A 61 3.32 1.88 -4.28
C ASN A 61 4.58 1.13 -3.85
N ILE A 62 4.77 0.97 -2.54
CA ILE A 62 5.89 0.18 -2.00
C ILE A 62 5.74 -1.27 -2.46
N TYR A 63 4.62 -1.91 -2.16
CA TYR A 63 4.38 -3.32 -2.47
C TYR A 63 4.65 -3.66 -3.93
N TYR A 64 4.01 -2.97 -4.87
CA TYR A 64 4.17 -3.27 -6.29
C TYR A 64 5.57 -2.96 -6.80
N ARG A 65 6.28 -1.99 -6.21
CA ARG A 65 7.67 -1.68 -6.58
C ARG A 65 8.58 -2.83 -6.15
N GLU A 66 8.38 -3.36 -4.95
CA GLU A 66 9.19 -4.48 -4.44
C GLU A 66 8.91 -5.76 -5.22
N GLU A 67 7.64 -6.07 -5.48
CA GLU A 67 7.26 -7.25 -6.24
C GLU A 67 7.72 -7.16 -7.70
N GLY A 68 7.61 -6.00 -8.35
CA GLY A 68 8.18 -5.74 -9.67
C GLY A 68 9.69 -5.99 -9.72
N ARG A 69 10.43 -5.40 -8.78
CA ARG A 69 11.88 -5.63 -8.66
C ARG A 69 12.24 -7.10 -8.47
N ARG A 70 11.50 -7.85 -7.64
CA ARG A 70 11.74 -9.28 -7.43
C ARG A 70 11.56 -10.10 -8.70
N VAL A 71 10.56 -9.77 -9.54
CA VAL A 71 10.34 -10.45 -10.81
C VAL A 71 11.41 -10.06 -11.83
N LYS A 72 11.76 -8.77 -11.96
CA LYS A 72 12.84 -8.30 -12.83
C LYS A 72 14.17 -8.99 -12.57
N THR A 73 14.56 -9.12 -11.31
CA THR A 73 15.78 -9.83 -10.93
C THR A 73 15.77 -11.31 -11.39
N ARG A 74 14.60 -11.94 -11.56
CA ARG A 74 14.50 -13.30 -12.11
C ARG A 74 14.66 -13.33 -13.63
N ILE A 75 14.23 -12.28 -14.33
CA ILE A 75 14.44 -12.10 -15.78
C ILE A 75 15.93 -11.89 -16.04
N GLU A 76 16.58 -10.99 -15.31
CA GLU A 76 18.00 -10.64 -15.51
C GLU A 76 18.97 -11.78 -15.16
N LYS A 77 18.66 -12.58 -14.13
CA LYS A 77 19.57 -13.63 -13.64
C LYS A 77 19.45 -14.97 -14.36
N ARG A 78 18.49 -15.15 -15.26
CA ARG A 78 18.33 -16.41 -16.01
C ARG A 78 18.29 -16.10 -17.50
N ASN A 79 19.01 -16.88 -18.30
CA ASN A 79 18.58 -17.18 -19.65
C ASN A 79 17.24 -17.91 -19.51
N VAL A 80 16.14 -17.16 -19.44
CA VAL A 80 14.80 -17.73 -19.29
C VAL A 80 14.60 -18.70 -20.45
N SER A 81 14.69 -19.99 -20.14
CA SER A 81 14.92 -21.03 -21.16
C SER A 81 13.68 -21.30 -22.02
N TYR A 82 12.56 -20.66 -21.70
CA TYR A 82 11.26 -20.84 -22.32
C TYR A 82 10.63 -19.46 -22.58
N ALA A 83 10.26 -19.21 -23.83
CA ALA A 83 9.67 -17.94 -24.24
C ALA A 83 8.37 -17.63 -23.47
N GLU A 84 7.55 -18.64 -23.17
CA GLU A 84 6.29 -18.42 -22.43
C GLU A 84 6.54 -17.95 -21.00
N LEU A 85 7.62 -18.40 -20.38
CA LEU A 85 7.99 -17.97 -19.04
C LEU A 85 8.50 -16.52 -19.04
N ALA A 86 9.21 -16.12 -20.10
CA ALA A 86 9.67 -14.73 -20.27
C ALA A 86 8.47 -13.80 -20.42
N VAL A 87 7.54 -14.10 -21.33
CA VAL A 87 6.29 -13.34 -21.54
C VAL A 87 5.50 -13.20 -20.24
N ARG A 88 5.35 -14.28 -19.46
CA ARG A 88 4.66 -14.23 -18.15
C ARG A 88 5.33 -13.29 -17.17
N TYR A 89 6.66 -13.24 -17.14
CA TYR A 89 7.39 -12.35 -16.24
C TYR A 89 7.33 -10.90 -16.71
N CYS A 90 7.48 -10.64 -18.01
CA CYS A 90 7.31 -9.31 -18.60
C CYS A 90 5.93 -8.74 -18.26
N PHE A 91 4.86 -9.50 -18.55
CA PHE A 91 3.48 -9.08 -18.21
C PHE A 91 3.30 -8.81 -16.72
N LYS A 92 3.88 -9.65 -15.85
CA LYS A 92 3.78 -9.46 -14.40
C LYS A 92 4.49 -8.20 -13.92
N VAL A 93 5.65 -7.87 -14.49
CA VAL A 93 6.36 -6.62 -14.19
C VAL A 93 5.55 -5.42 -14.68
N ALA A 94 5.01 -5.49 -15.90
CA ALA A 94 4.21 -4.43 -16.49
C ALA A 94 2.95 -4.11 -15.66
N VAL A 95 2.19 -5.13 -15.27
CA VAL A 95 1.00 -4.96 -14.40
C VAL A 95 1.36 -4.30 -13.07
N TYR A 96 2.47 -4.69 -12.44
CA TYR A 96 2.92 -4.04 -11.21
C TYR A 96 3.34 -2.58 -11.43
N ALA A 97 3.86 -2.23 -12.61
CA ALA A 97 4.14 -0.84 -12.97
C ALA A 97 2.85 -0.03 -13.19
N GLU A 98 1.82 -0.60 -13.82
CA GLU A 98 0.50 0.05 -13.97
C GLU A 98 -0.13 0.40 -12.62
N PHE A 99 -0.09 -0.52 -11.66
CA PHE A 99 -0.61 -0.24 -10.32
C PHE A 99 0.14 0.87 -9.58
N ARG A 100 1.36 1.19 -10.01
CA ARG A 100 2.13 2.36 -9.54
C ARG A 100 1.96 3.59 -10.44
N ARG A 101 1.15 3.50 -11.50
CA ARG A 101 1.00 4.51 -12.58
C ARG A 101 2.32 4.84 -13.29
N ASP A 102 3.22 3.87 -13.35
CA ASP A 102 4.51 3.95 -14.02
C ASP A 102 4.36 3.45 -15.46
N TRP A 103 3.67 4.24 -16.28
CA TRP A 103 3.28 3.83 -17.64
C TRP A 103 4.45 3.58 -18.57
N VAL A 104 5.56 4.32 -18.37
CA VAL A 104 6.79 4.14 -19.15
C VAL A 104 7.37 2.75 -18.90
N GLU A 105 7.44 2.33 -17.64
CA GLU A 105 7.89 0.98 -17.31
C GLU A 105 6.88 -0.09 -17.73
N ALA A 106 5.58 0.16 -17.59
CA ALA A 106 4.55 -0.78 -18.02
C ALA A 106 4.64 -1.07 -19.52
N LEU A 107 4.67 -0.03 -20.35
CA LEU A 107 4.76 -0.16 -21.81
C LEU A 107 6.02 -0.90 -22.24
N LYS A 108 7.17 -0.55 -21.65
CA LYS A 108 8.44 -1.24 -21.93
C LYS A 108 8.30 -2.77 -21.76
N PHE A 109 7.72 -3.22 -20.65
CA PHE A 109 7.59 -4.65 -20.39
C PHE A 109 6.37 -5.32 -21.08
N TYR A 110 5.45 -4.56 -21.67
CA TYR A 110 4.44 -5.14 -22.56
C TYR A 110 4.97 -5.36 -23.98
N GLU A 111 5.96 -4.57 -24.38
CA GLU A 111 6.60 -4.64 -25.69
C GLU A 111 7.82 -5.58 -25.73
N ASP A 112 8.43 -5.88 -24.58
CA ASP A 112 9.52 -6.86 -24.39
C ASP A 112 9.03 -8.33 -24.41
#